data_AF-J1JB57-F1
#
_entry.id   AF-J1JB57-F1
#
_cell.length_a   1.000
_cell.length_b   1.000
_cell.length_c   1.000
_cell.angle_alpha   90.00
_cell.angle_beta   90.00
_cell.angle_gamma   90.00
#
_symmetry.space_group_name_H-M   'P 1'
#
loop_
_entity.id
_entity.type
_entity.pdbx_description
1 polymer ?
#
loop_
_entity_poly.entity_id
_entity_poly.type
_entity_poly.pdbx_seq_one_letter_code
_entity_poly.pdbx_strand_id
1 'polypeptide(L)' 'MKKYEFTDETIEVNGRTLYRIRALKDFWQVKAGDLGGFIEHES' A
#
# COMPACT_ATOMS: atom_id res chain seq x y z
N MET A 1 1.96 -1.78 -15.37
CA MET A 1 2.96 -0.92 -14.72
C MET A 1 2.56 -0.73 -13.27
N LYS A 2 3.30 -1.34 -12.34
CA LYS A 2 2.97 -1.35 -10.91
C LYS A 2 3.00 0.09 -10.36
N LYS A 3 2.03 0.44 -9.50
CA LYS A 3 1.90 1.81 -8.94
C LYS A 3 2.38 1.90 -7.49
N TYR A 4 2.36 0.79 -6.76
CA TYR A 4 2.72 0.72 -5.35
C TYR A 4 3.31 -0.65 -5.02
N GLU A 5 3.94 -0.77 -3.87
CA GLU A 5 4.43 -2.02 -3.28
C GLU A 5 3.85 -2.20 -1.87
N PHE A 6 3.84 -3.43 -1.38
CA PHE A 6 3.60 -3.71 0.03
C PHE A 6 4.84 -3.37 0.85
N THR A 7 4.63 -2.90 2.07
CA THR A 7 5.68 -2.74 3.07
C THR A 7 5.58 -3.84 4.12
N ASP A 8 6.53 -3.88 5.07
CA ASP A 8 6.51 -4.84 6.18
C ASP A 8 5.49 -4.49 7.28
N GLU A 9 4.84 -3.32 7.20
CA GLU A 9 3.80 -2.91 8.15
C GLU A 9 2.47 -3.60 7.84
N THR A 10 1.92 -4.28 8.86
CA THR A 10 0.66 -5.01 8.77
C THR A 10 -0.29 -4.65 9.90
N ILE A 11 -1.59 -4.78 9.63
CA ILE A 11 -2.65 -4.68 10.63
C ILE A 11 -3.63 -5.85 10.47
N GLU A 12 -4.25 -6.25 11.57
CA GLU A 12 -5.35 -7.21 11.55
C GLU A 12 -6.68 -6.47 11.72
N VAL A 13 -7.61 -6.67 10.79
CA VAL A 13 -8.96 -6.10 10.84
C VAL A 13 -9.97 -7.20 10.52
N ASN A 14 -10.86 -7.51 11.47
CA ASN A 14 -11.86 -8.58 11.32
C ASN A 14 -11.27 -9.95 10.91
N GLY A 15 -10.11 -10.32 11.48
CA GLY A 15 -9.42 -11.58 11.18
C GLY A 15 -8.71 -11.62 9.81
N ARG A 16 -8.53 -10.45 9.17
CA ARG A 16 -7.83 -10.30 7.90
C ARG A 16 -6.56 -9.49 8.09
N THR A 17 -5.46 -9.98 7.52
CA THR A 17 -4.17 -9.27 7.50
C THR A 17 -4.15 -8.31 6.32
N LEU A 18 -3.98 -7.02 6.60
CA LEU A 18 -3.79 -5.99 5.59
C LEU A 18 -2.37 -5.48 5.64
N TYR A 19 -1.84 -5.11 4.48
CA TYR A 19 -0.47 -4.65 4.30
C TYR A 19 -0.49 -3.18 3.89
N ARG A 20 0.32 -2.36 4.57
CA ARG A 20 0.51 -0.96 4.22
C ARG A 20 1.17 -0.87 2.84
N ILE A 21 0.65 -0.02 1.97
CA ILE A 21 1.24 0.18 0.64
C ILE A 21 2.13 1.43 0.60
N ARG A 22 3.15 1.40 -0.25
CA ARG A 22 4.02 2.53 -0.58
C ARG A 22 3.99 2.82 -2.07
N ALA A 23 3.85 4.08 -2.46
CA ALA A 23 3.85 4.49 -3.86
C ALA A 23 5.23 4.27 -4.52
N LEU A 24 5.25 3.69 -5.72
CA LEU A 24 6.47 3.44 -6.50
C LEU A 24 6.79 4.58 -7.48
N LYS A 25 5.83 5.45 -7.73
CA LYS A 25 5.94 6.57 -8.68
C LYS A 25 4.98 7.68 -8.30
N ASP A 26 5.22 8.85 -8.85
CA ASP A 26 4.32 9.99 -8.71
C ASP A 26 2.99 9.74 -9.46
N PHE A 27 1.87 10.08 -8.82
CA PHE A 27 0.57 10.16 -9.45
C PHE A 27 -0.35 11.13 -8.71
N TRP A 28 -1.01 12.03 -9.44
CA TRP A 28 -1.83 13.09 -8.87
C TRP A 28 -1.06 13.91 -7.82
N GLN A 29 -1.45 13.82 -6.55
CA GLN A 29 -0.81 14.48 -5.41
C GLN A 29 0.08 13.52 -4.60
N VAL A 30 0.20 12.26 -5.01
CA VAL A 30 1.02 11.24 -4.35
C VAL A 30 2.39 11.19 -5.00
N LYS A 31 3.44 11.19 -4.18
CA LYS A 31 4.84 11.09 -4.59
C LYS A 31 5.38 9.67 -4.42
N ALA A 32 6.38 9.32 -5.24
CA ALA A 32 7.13 8.10 -5.04
C ALA A 32 7.70 8.06 -3.61
N GLY A 33 7.47 6.96 -2.90
CA GLY A 33 7.84 6.79 -1.49
C GLY A 33 6.72 7.10 -0.49
N ASP A 34 5.64 7.75 -0.89
CA ASP A 34 4.53 8.07 0.01
C ASP A 34 3.83 6.80 0.51
N LEU A 35 3.53 6.77 1.81
CA LEU A 35 2.75 5.70 2.42
C LEU A 35 1.25 5.91 2.16
N GLY A 36 0.59 4.89 1.61
CA GLY A 36 -0.84 4.86 1.31
C GLY A 36 -1.66 4.15 2.38
N GLY A 37 -2.80 3.56 1.99
CA GLY A 37 -3.65 2.78 2.90
C GLY A 37 -3.12 1.37 3.18
N PHE A 38 -3.97 0.54 3.78
CA PHE A 38 -3.75 -0.89 3.94
C PHE A 38 -4.69 -1.67 3.03
N ILE A 39 -4.18 -2.67 2.31
CA ILE A 39 -4.98 -3.57 1.48
C ILE A 39 -4.58 -5.03 1.72
N GLU A 40 -5.50 -5.95 1.47
CA GLU A 40 -5.25 -7.39 1.68
C GLU A 40 -4.43 -8.00 0.52
N HIS A 41 -4.80 -7.68 -0.72
CA HIS A 41 -4.13 -8.15 -1.94
C HIS A 41 -4.30 -7.14 -3.07
N GLU A 42 -3.44 -7.20 -4.09
CA GLU A 42 -3.68 -6.50 -5.36
C GLU A 42 -4.90 -7.13 -6.06
N SER A 43 -5.74 -6.31 -6.70
CA SER A 43 -6.84 -6.77 -7.57
C SER A 43 -6.43 -6.76 -9.03
#